data_AF-A0AAN8WKE6-F1
#
_entry.id   AF-A0AAN8WKE6-F1
#
_cell.length_a   1.000
_cell.length_b   1.000
_cell.length_c   1.000
_cell.angle_alpha   90.00
_cell.angle_beta   90.00
_cell.angle_gamma   90.00
#
_symmetry.space_group_name_H-M   'P 1'
#
loop_
_entity.id
_entity.type
_entity.pdbx_description
1 polymer ?
#
loop_
_entity_poly.entity_id
_entity_poly.type
_entity_poly.pdbx_seq_one_letter_code
_entity_poly.pdbx_strand_id
1 'polypeptide(L)'
;MLAVYSFAIPAGAGIGFMLGAIILIGVGGDMTEEERIDKEIWRWSLRVTPWLGFIAVILIVMLLEEPERGRSEGGHNLRITSMKKDIKYLLANKAFVLDTLGFSCVAFVLGALAWWSPLFISLGVKVQADTGNVPGDIVPIIFGAVSMAAGLMGVPLGSYIGQKLRVKYPKADPLVCGFGLAIALPILLATIFLAEHNTLASLILCFIGQLFQNLSWAIVIDIMLLYTSASQRK
;
A
#
# COMPACT_ATOMS: atom_id res chain seq x y z
N MET A 1 -1.81 14.69 -9.81
CA MET A 1 -2.51 13.57 -10.48
C MET A 1 -2.09 12.22 -9.90
N LEU A 2 -0.83 11.79 -10.08
CA LEU A 2 -0.38 10.47 -9.61
C LEU A 2 -0.58 10.24 -8.11
N ALA A 3 -0.24 11.19 -7.24
CA ALA A 3 -0.47 11.04 -5.81
C ALA A 3 -1.95 10.83 -5.42
N VAL A 4 -2.89 11.45 -6.16
CA VAL A 4 -4.34 11.29 -5.96
C VAL A 4 -4.82 9.90 -6.39
N TYR A 5 -4.15 9.30 -7.38
CA TYR A 5 -4.44 7.92 -7.77
C TYR A 5 -3.78 6.91 -6.80
N SER A 6 -2.50 7.15 -6.47
CA SER A 6 -1.68 6.24 -5.68
C SER A 6 -2.08 6.15 -4.21
N PHE A 7 -2.70 7.18 -3.62
CA PHE A 7 -3.15 7.09 -2.22
C PHE A 7 -4.29 6.09 -2.04
N ALA A 8 -5.05 5.79 -3.09
CA ALA A 8 -6.14 4.82 -3.04
C ALA A 8 -5.64 3.41 -2.66
N ILE A 9 -4.38 3.09 -2.94
CA ILE A 9 -3.78 1.78 -2.61
C ILE A 9 -3.67 1.59 -1.09
N PRO A 10 -2.91 2.41 -0.34
CA PRO A 10 -2.83 2.24 1.11
C PRO A 10 -4.13 2.59 1.83
N ALA A 11 -4.94 3.52 1.30
CA ALA A 11 -6.26 3.80 1.86
C ALA A 11 -7.20 2.59 1.71
N GLY A 12 -7.26 1.98 0.53
CA GLY A 12 -8.06 0.79 0.26
C GLY A 12 -7.60 -0.42 1.07
N ALA A 13 -6.28 -0.60 1.24
CA ALA A 13 -5.74 -1.65 2.11
C ALA A 13 -6.18 -1.48 3.56
N GLY A 14 -6.08 -0.27 4.12
CA GLY A 14 -6.53 0.02 5.48
C GLY A 14 -8.03 -0.19 5.68
N ILE A 15 -8.86 0.24 4.72
CA ILE A 15 -10.31 -0.03 4.71
C ILE A 15 -10.58 -1.54 4.63
N GLY A 16 -9.81 -2.29 3.86
CA GLY A 16 -9.93 -3.75 3.75
C GLY A 16 -9.73 -4.46 5.09
N PHE A 17 -8.70 -4.10 5.86
CA PHE A 17 -8.48 -4.63 7.21
C PHE A 17 -9.64 -4.32 8.15
N MET A 18 -10.14 -3.08 8.12
CA MET A 18 -11.27 -2.66 8.97
C MET A 18 -12.55 -3.40 8.61
N LEU A 19 -12.94 -3.39 7.32
CA LEU A 19 -14.17 -4.05 6.86
C LEU A 19 -14.15 -5.55 7.14
N GLY A 20 -13.02 -6.22 6.88
CA GLY A 20 -12.87 -7.65 7.12
C GLY A 20 -13.14 -8.03 8.57
N ALA A 21 -12.59 -7.25 9.51
CA ALA A 21 -12.78 -7.46 10.95
C ALA A 21 -14.16 -7.03 11.45
N ILE A 22 -14.70 -5.91 10.97
CA ILE A 22 -16.06 -5.45 11.33
C ILE A 22 -17.11 -6.49 10.95
N ILE A 23 -17.00 -7.10 9.77
CA ILE A 23 -17.93 -8.13 9.32
C ILE A 23 -17.80 -9.39 10.17
N LEU A 24 -16.57 -9.80 10.48
CA LEU A 24 -16.31 -10.96 11.33
C LEU A 24 -16.95 -10.77 12.73
N ILE A 25 -16.77 -9.60 13.34
CA ILE A 25 -17.37 -9.25 14.64
C ILE A 25 -18.89 -9.10 14.53
N GLY A 26 -19.40 -8.49 13.46
CA GLY A 26 -20.83 -8.28 13.29
C GLY A 26 -21.63 -9.56 13.06
N VAL A 27 -21.03 -10.57 12.40
CA VAL A 27 -21.69 -11.86 12.10
C VAL A 27 -21.37 -12.93 13.15
N GLY A 28 -20.19 -12.88 13.76
CA GLY A 28 -19.67 -13.90 14.67
C GLY A 28 -19.33 -13.41 16.08
N GLY A 29 -19.74 -12.19 16.45
CA GLY A 29 -19.34 -11.53 17.70
C GLY A 29 -19.59 -12.35 18.96
N ASP A 30 -20.76 -13.00 19.04
CA ASP A 30 -21.16 -13.84 20.18
C ASP A 30 -20.53 -15.24 20.17
N MET A 31 -19.76 -15.57 19.14
CA MET A 31 -19.18 -16.90 18.93
C MET A 31 -17.71 -16.92 19.33
N THR A 32 -17.28 -18.05 19.89
CA THR A 32 -15.87 -18.33 20.18
C THR A 32 -15.05 -18.50 18.90
N GLU A 33 -13.74 -18.30 18.96
CA GLU A 33 -12.84 -18.38 17.79
C GLU A 33 -12.97 -19.73 17.06
N GLU A 34 -13.15 -20.84 17.79
CA GLU A 34 -13.37 -22.18 17.23
C GLU A 34 -14.71 -22.29 16.48
N GLU A 35 -15.80 -21.75 17.04
CA GLU A 35 -17.11 -21.73 16.38
C GLU A 35 -17.11 -20.86 15.12
N ARG A 36 -16.34 -19.77 15.11
CA ARG A 36 -16.20 -18.91 13.92
C ARG A 36 -15.49 -19.63 12.77
N ILE A 37 -14.55 -20.50 13.10
CA ILE A 37 -13.83 -21.35 12.13
C ILE A 37 -14.77 -22.43 11.60
N ASP A 38 -15.49 -23.14 12.48
CA ASP A 38 -16.41 -24.22 12.11
C ASP A 38 -17.56 -23.72 11.22
N LYS A 39 -18.13 -22.55 11.53
CA LYS A 39 -19.17 -21.91 10.73
C LYS A 39 -18.64 -21.11 9.53
N GLU A 40 -17.32 -21.16 9.29
CA GLU A 40 -16.64 -20.52 8.17
C GLU A 40 -16.98 -19.02 8.01
N ILE A 41 -17.04 -18.29 9.12
CA ILE A 41 -17.55 -16.91 9.14
C ILE A 41 -16.68 -15.97 8.28
N TRP A 42 -15.39 -16.27 8.11
CA TRP A 42 -14.48 -15.56 7.21
C TRP A 42 -15.02 -15.40 5.78
N ARG A 43 -15.88 -16.33 5.32
CA ARG A 43 -16.54 -16.24 4.00
C ARG A 43 -17.43 -15.00 3.89
N TRP A 44 -18.04 -14.54 4.98
CA TRP A 44 -18.85 -13.32 4.98
C TRP A 44 -18.03 -12.08 4.67
N SER A 45 -16.79 -12.00 5.16
CA SER A 45 -15.87 -10.91 4.84
C SER A 45 -15.51 -10.88 3.35
N LEU A 46 -15.40 -12.04 2.69
CA LEU A 46 -15.13 -12.11 1.25
C LEU A 46 -16.32 -11.74 0.37
N ARG A 47 -17.55 -11.92 0.86
CA ARG A 47 -18.78 -11.64 0.08
C ARG A 47 -19.00 -10.14 -0.18
N VAL A 48 -18.34 -9.26 0.57
CA VAL A 48 -18.49 -7.81 0.41
C VAL A 48 -17.71 -7.28 -0.80
N THR A 49 -16.55 -7.87 -1.11
CA THR A 49 -15.70 -7.43 -2.23
C THR A 49 -16.40 -7.48 -3.60
N PRO A 50 -17.14 -8.55 -3.96
CA PRO A 50 -17.90 -8.60 -5.20
C PRO A 50 -18.93 -7.46 -5.34
N TRP A 51 -19.63 -7.09 -4.26
CA TRP A 51 -20.62 -6.01 -4.30
C TRP A 51 -19.95 -4.65 -4.54
N LEU A 52 -18.83 -4.38 -3.87
CA LEU A 52 -18.04 -3.17 -4.12
C LEU A 52 -17.52 -3.13 -5.56
N GLY A 53 -17.09 -4.28 -6.09
CA GLY A 53 -16.67 -4.42 -7.49
C GLY A 53 -17.81 -4.17 -8.48
N PHE A 54 -19.02 -4.68 -8.20
CA PHE A 54 -20.19 -4.45 -9.03
C PHE A 54 -20.58 -2.97 -9.08
N ILE A 55 -20.56 -2.28 -7.94
CA ILE A 55 -20.78 -0.83 -7.87
C ILE A 55 -19.71 -0.10 -8.68
N ALA A 56 -18.44 -0.49 -8.56
CA ALA A 56 -17.35 0.12 -9.33
C ALA A 56 -17.56 -0.04 -10.84
N VAL A 57 -18.02 -1.21 -11.30
CA VAL A 57 -18.36 -1.43 -12.73
C VAL A 57 -19.48 -0.50 -13.19
N ILE A 58 -20.55 -0.36 -12.40
CA ILE A 58 -21.64 0.58 -12.72
C ILE A 58 -21.10 2.01 -12.83
N LEU A 59 -20.28 2.45 -11.87
CA LEU A 59 -19.69 3.78 -11.87
C LEU A 59 -18.79 4.00 -13.09
N ILE A 60 -17.98 3.01 -13.48
CA ILE A 60 -17.16 3.08 -14.69
C ILE A 60 -18.04 3.23 -15.94
N VAL A 61 -19.08 2.40 -16.09
CA VAL A 61 -19.95 2.44 -17.27
C VAL A 61 -20.72 3.76 -17.38
N MET A 62 -21.13 4.35 -16.25
CA MET A 62 -21.93 5.58 -16.25
C MET A 62 -21.10 6.86 -16.29
N LEU A 63 -19.91 6.88 -15.68
CA LEU A 63 -19.14 8.11 -15.44
C LEU A 63 -17.83 8.18 -16.24
N LEU A 64 -17.25 7.04 -16.63
CA LEU A 64 -15.96 7.04 -17.33
C LEU A 64 -16.17 7.13 -18.84
N GLU A 65 -16.02 8.33 -19.38
CA GLU A 65 -15.94 8.54 -20.83
C GLU A 65 -14.57 8.06 -21.33
N GLU A 66 -14.55 7.16 -22.31
CA GLU A 66 -13.29 6.65 -22.88
C GLU A 66 -12.63 7.76 -23.73
N PRO A 67 -11.46 8.29 -23.30
CA PRO A 67 -10.78 9.31 -24.08
C PRO A 67 -10.16 8.71 -25.33
N GLU A 68 -10.11 9.48 -26.41
CA GLU A 68 -9.37 9.08 -27.61
C GLU A 68 -7.91 8.75 -27.26
N ARG A 69 -7.44 7.59 -27.72
CA ARG A 69 -6.08 7.13 -27.43
C ARG A 69 -5.05 8.11 -27.96
N GLY A 70 -4.11 8.52 -27.11
CA GLY A 70 -3.06 9.47 -27.48
C GLY A 70 -3.49 10.94 -27.51
N ARG A 71 -4.72 11.28 -27.08
CA ARG A 71 -5.22 12.67 -27.02
C ARG A 71 -4.32 13.60 -26.19
N SER A 72 -3.68 13.07 -25.14
CA SER A 72 -2.73 13.82 -24.30
C SER A 72 -1.27 13.69 -24.75
N GLU A 73 -0.96 12.81 -25.72
CA GLU A 73 0.41 12.52 -26.18
C GLU A 73 0.80 13.29 -27.47
N GLY A 74 -0.07 14.15 -27.99
CA GLY A 74 0.27 15.05 -29.11
C GLY A 74 0.29 14.42 -30.51
N GLY A 75 -0.26 13.22 -30.69
CA GLY A 75 -0.57 12.65 -31.99
C GLY A 75 0.56 11.91 -32.73
N HIS A 76 0.26 10.67 -33.12
CA HIS A 76 0.70 9.97 -34.33
C HIS A 76 2.16 9.51 -34.54
N ASN A 77 3.02 9.48 -33.52
CA ASN A 77 4.36 8.85 -33.66
C ASN A 77 4.53 7.53 -32.88
N LEU A 78 3.44 6.83 -32.55
CA LEU A 78 3.50 5.48 -31.98
C LEU A 78 3.73 4.46 -33.10
N ARG A 79 4.99 4.06 -33.30
CA ARG A 79 5.32 2.93 -34.19
C ARG A 79 5.01 1.62 -33.48
N ILE A 80 4.32 0.72 -34.18
CA ILE A 80 4.09 -0.65 -33.72
C ILE A 80 5.46 -1.34 -33.64
N THR A 81 5.90 -1.63 -32.42
CA THR A 81 7.14 -2.39 -32.16
C THR A 81 6.82 -3.83 -31.79
N SER A 82 7.79 -4.72 -31.99
CA SER A 82 7.66 -6.12 -31.57
C SER A 82 7.86 -6.22 -30.06
N MET A 83 7.01 -6.99 -29.37
CA MET A 83 7.11 -7.24 -27.92
C MET A 83 8.50 -7.69 -27.47
N LYS A 84 9.21 -8.49 -28.27
CA LYS A 84 10.59 -8.91 -27.97
C LYS A 84 11.57 -7.74 -27.96
N LYS A 85 11.40 -6.77 -28.87
CA LYS A 85 12.22 -5.56 -28.92
C LYS A 85 11.95 -4.68 -27.71
N ASP A 86 10.69 -4.59 -27.28
CA ASP A 86 10.28 -3.79 -26.12
C ASP A 86 10.81 -4.36 -24.81
N ILE A 87 10.72 -5.69 -24.62
CA ILE A 87 11.32 -6.35 -23.45
C ILE A 87 12.83 -6.13 -23.43
N LYS A 88 13.51 -6.32 -24.57
CA LYS A 88 14.96 -6.10 -24.66
C LYS A 88 15.34 -4.65 -24.35
N TYR A 89 14.56 -3.68 -24.81
CA TYR A 89 14.77 -2.26 -24.53
C TYR A 89 14.61 -1.95 -23.03
N LEU A 90 13.54 -2.45 -22.40
CA LEU A 90 13.31 -2.26 -20.97
C LEU A 90 14.42 -2.88 -20.13
N LEU A 91 14.85 -4.10 -20.45
CA LEU A 91 15.96 -4.77 -19.75
C LEU A 91 17.33 -4.09 -19.97
N ALA A 92 17.52 -3.38 -21.08
CA ALA A 92 18.73 -2.59 -21.30
C ALA A 92 18.77 -1.32 -20.43
N ASN A 93 17.62 -0.82 -19.97
CA ASN A 93 17.54 0.33 -19.11
C ASN A 93 17.81 -0.07 -17.65
N LYS A 94 19.05 0.20 -17.18
CA LYS A 94 19.48 -0.09 -15.81
C LYS A 94 18.60 0.58 -14.74
N ALA A 95 18.12 1.80 -15.00
CA ALA A 95 17.27 2.51 -14.03
C ALA A 95 15.93 1.79 -13.85
N PHE A 96 15.31 1.35 -14.96
CA PHE A 96 14.08 0.55 -14.92
C PHE A 96 14.27 -0.78 -14.17
N VAL A 97 15.36 -1.50 -14.45
CA VAL A 97 15.64 -2.79 -13.80
C VAL A 97 15.87 -2.60 -12.29
N LEU A 98 16.67 -1.59 -11.89
CA LEU A 98 16.96 -1.33 -10.48
C LEU A 98 15.72 -0.86 -9.71
N ASP A 99 14.89 0.00 -10.30
CA ASP A 99 13.65 0.48 -9.70
C ASP A 99 12.65 -0.67 -9.53
N THR A 100 12.50 -1.52 -10.55
CA THR A 100 11.64 -2.72 -10.49
C THR A 100 12.10 -3.69 -9.40
N LEU A 101 13.41 -3.96 -9.30
CA LEU A 101 13.97 -4.80 -8.24
C LEU A 101 13.76 -4.19 -6.86
N GLY A 102 14.01 -2.88 -6.71
CA GLY A 102 13.80 -2.15 -5.46
C GLY A 102 12.33 -2.21 -5.02
N PHE A 103 11.40 -1.91 -5.91
CA PHE A 103 9.97 -1.97 -5.61
C PHE A 103 9.48 -3.40 -5.35
N SER A 104 10.09 -4.42 -5.98
CA SER A 104 9.79 -5.83 -5.67
C SER A 104 10.15 -6.18 -4.22
N CYS A 105 11.31 -5.69 -3.73
CA CYS A 105 11.68 -5.83 -2.32
C CYS A 105 10.70 -5.11 -1.40
N VAL A 106 10.27 -3.89 -1.76
CA VAL A 106 9.25 -3.14 -1.00
C VAL A 106 7.92 -3.89 -0.96
N ALA A 107 7.48 -4.44 -2.08
CA ALA A 107 6.25 -5.22 -2.17
C ALA A 107 6.31 -6.49 -1.33
N PHE A 108 7.46 -7.18 -1.31
CA PHE A 108 7.69 -8.33 -0.43
C PHE A 108 7.55 -7.96 1.05
N VAL A 109 8.23 -6.89 1.48
CA VAL A 109 8.15 -6.41 2.87
C VAL A 109 6.72 -5.99 3.22
N LEU A 110 6.04 -5.26 2.32
CA LEU A 110 4.65 -4.85 2.53
C LEU A 110 3.71 -6.06 2.65
N GLY A 111 3.87 -7.08 1.81
CA GLY A 111 3.09 -8.32 1.90
C GLY A 111 3.32 -9.06 3.22
N ALA A 112 4.58 -9.14 3.67
CA ALA A 112 4.92 -9.71 4.98
C ALA A 112 4.28 -8.90 6.13
N LEU A 113 4.36 -7.56 6.10
CA LEU A 113 3.75 -6.71 7.11
C LEU A 113 2.21 -6.83 7.10
N ALA A 114 1.58 -6.88 5.93
CA ALA A 114 0.14 -7.01 5.82
C ALA A 114 -0.38 -8.30 6.47
N TRP A 115 0.37 -9.41 6.34
CA TRP A 115 -0.02 -10.69 6.93
C TRP A 115 0.35 -10.77 8.42
N TRP A 116 1.59 -10.45 8.76
CA TRP A 116 2.15 -10.73 10.08
C TRP A 116 1.94 -9.59 11.08
N SER A 117 1.83 -8.33 10.66
CA SER A 117 1.77 -7.20 11.59
C SER A 117 0.51 -7.21 12.47
N PRO A 118 -0.72 -7.41 11.95
CA PRO A 118 -1.91 -7.48 12.81
C PRO A 118 -1.84 -8.66 13.79
N LEU A 119 -1.30 -9.79 13.32
CA LEU A 119 -1.12 -10.99 14.13
C LEU A 119 -0.11 -10.76 15.26
N PHE A 120 1.06 -10.17 14.96
CA PHE A 120 2.07 -9.85 15.95
C PHE A 120 1.56 -8.89 17.03
N ILE A 121 0.83 -7.85 16.63
CA ILE A 121 0.26 -6.90 17.59
C ILE A 121 -0.83 -7.59 18.42
N SER A 122 -1.67 -8.45 17.82
CA SER A 122 -2.69 -9.21 18.55
C SER A 122 -2.07 -10.18 19.57
N LEU A 123 -1.00 -10.87 19.19
CA LEU A 123 -0.24 -11.74 20.09
C LEU A 123 0.48 -10.95 21.19
N GLY A 124 1.08 -9.80 20.88
CA GLY A 124 1.71 -8.92 21.86
C GLY A 124 0.72 -8.40 22.89
N VAL A 125 -0.48 -8.02 22.45
CA VAL A 125 -1.60 -7.67 23.34
C VAL A 125 -1.98 -8.86 24.23
N LYS A 126 -2.09 -10.08 23.67
CA LYS A 126 -2.39 -11.30 24.46
C LYS A 126 -1.32 -11.59 25.53
N VAL A 127 -0.03 -11.38 25.22
CA VAL A 127 1.07 -11.54 26.19
C VAL A 127 1.01 -10.48 27.29
N GLN A 128 0.61 -9.25 26.98
CA GLN A 128 0.38 -8.19 27.97
C GLN A 128 -0.90 -8.43 28.81
N ALA A 129 -1.84 -9.22 28.29
CA ALA A 129 -3.19 -9.37 28.79
C ALA A 129 -3.36 -10.35 29.97
N ASP A 130 -2.27 -10.79 30.63
CA ASP A 130 -2.37 -11.19 32.06
C ASP A 130 -2.86 -10.02 32.96
N THR A 131 -3.02 -8.81 32.41
CA THR A 131 -3.46 -7.60 33.13
C THR A 131 -4.67 -6.84 32.54
N GLY A 132 -5.35 -7.28 31.47
CA GLY A 132 -6.61 -6.62 31.08
C GLY A 132 -7.19 -6.85 29.67
N ASN A 133 -8.52 -6.97 29.65
CA ASN A 133 -9.50 -7.12 28.56
C ASN A 133 -9.36 -6.20 27.32
N VAL A 134 -8.31 -6.30 26.50
CA VAL A 134 -8.39 -5.81 25.11
C VAL A 134 -8.78 -6.98 24.20
N PRO A 135 -9.97 -6.97 23.57
CA PRO A 135 -10.35 -8.04 22.66
C PRO A 135 -9.39 -8.06 21.46
N GLY A 136 -8.67 -9.17 21.25
CA GLY A 136 -7.75 -9.32 20.11
C GLY A 136 -8.41 -9.08 18.74
N ASP A 137 -9.74 -9.20 18.68
CA ASP A 137 -10.58 -8.97 17.51
C ASP A 137 -10.57 -7.52 16.99
N ILE A 138 -10.30 -6.53 17.85
CA ILE A 138 -10.29 -5.11 17.43
C ILE A 138 -8.95 -4.67 16.83
N VAL A 139 -7.88 -5.46 17.04
CA VAL A 139 -6.52 -5.12 16.61
C VAL A 139 -6.43 -4.90 15.10
N PRO A 140 -7.01 -5.76 14.22
CA PRO A 140 -7.01 -5.51 12.78
C PRO A 140 -7.73 -4.22 12.39
N ILE A 141 -8.76 -3.79 13.14
CA ILE A 141 -9.46 -2.52 12.90
C ILE A 141 -8.54 -1.35 13.20
N ILE A 142 -7.88 -1.38 14.36
CA ILE A 142 -6.92 -0.33 14.77
C ILE A 142 -5.76 -0.27 13.78
N PHE A 143 -5.18 -1.42 13.42
CA PHE A 143 -4.11 -1.50 12.43
C PHE A 143 -4.55 -0.98 11.06
N GLY A 144 -5.75 -1.32 10.62
CA GLY A 144 -6.34 -0.81 9.38
C GLY A 144 -6.51 0.71 9.38
N ALA A 145 -7.00 1.28 10.49
CA ALA A 145 -7.13 2.72 10.66
C ALA A 145 -5.77 3.44 10.65
N VAL A 146 -4.78 2.89 11.36
CA VAL A 146 -3.40 3.40 11.36
C VAL A 146 -2.80 3.35 9.96
N SER A 147 -2.97 2.24 9.25
CA SER A 147 -2.46 2.05 7.88
C SER A 147 -3.10 3.00 6.89
N MET A 148 -4.42 3.22 7.01
CA MET A 148 -5.15 4.18 6.19
C MET A 148 -4.64 5.61 6.44
N ALA A 149 -4.49 6.01 7.71
CA ALA A 149 -3.99 7.34 8.07
C ALA A 149 -2.55 7.56 7.59
N ALA A 150 -1.68 6.58 7.78
CA ALA A 150 -0.30 6.61 7.31
C ALA A 150 -0.22 6.70 5.78
N GLY A 151 -1.12 6.03 5.05
CA GLY A 151 -1.24 6.12 3.61
C GLY A 151 -1.70 7.50 3.13
N LEU A 152 -2.77 8.00 3.74
CA LEU A 152 -3.38 9.29 3.40
C LEU A 152 -2.41 10.46 3.62
N MET A 153 -1.56 10.37 4.65
CA MET A 153 -0.54 11.38 4.92
C MET A 153 0.76 11.13 4.15
N GLY A 154 1.22 9.88 4.08
CA GLY A 154 2.52 9.51 3.52
C GLY A 154 2.62 9.72 2.02
N VAL A 155 1.58 9.36 1.25
CA VAL A 155 1.63 9.45 -0.22
C VAL A 155 1.69 10.91 -0.71
N PRO A 156 0.83 11.84 -0.24
CA PRO A 156 0.94 13.25 -0.61
C PRO A 156 2.23 13.90 -0.09
N LEU A 157 2.67 13.54 1.13
CA LEU A 157 3.90 14.05 1.70
C LEU A 157 5.12 13.63 0.85
N GLY A 158 5.18 12.38 0.41
CA GLY A 158 6.22 11.89 -0.49
C GLY A 158 6.23 12.64 -1.81
N SER A 159 5.05 12.83 -2.42
CA SER A 159 4.95 13.61 -3.66
C SER A 159 5.39 15.06 -3.50
N TYR A 160 5.01 15.72 -2.40
CA TYR A 160 5.41 17.09 -2.11
C TYR A 160 6.93 17.22 -1.88
N ILE A 161 7.52 16.32 -1.08
CA ILE A 161 8.97 16.31 -0.83
C ILE A 161 9.73 16.04 -2.13
N GLY A 162 9.30 15.05 -2.93
CA GLY A 162 9.88 14.74 -4.23
C GLY A 162 9.87 15.95 -5.17
N GLN A 163 8.70 16.58 -5.36
CA GLN A 163 8.56 17.77 -6.20
C GLN A 163 9.44 18.94 -5.73
N LYS A 164 9.44 19.23 -4.42
CA LYS A 164 10.24 20.33 -3.86
C LYS A 164 11.74 20.08 -4.00
N LEU A 165 12.18 18.84 -3.76
CA LEU A 165 13.58 18.48 -3.81
C LEU A 165 14.09 18.34 -5.26
N ARG A 166 13.22 17.98 -6.20
CA ARG A 166 13.50 17.90 -7.64
C ARG A 166 13.89 19.24 -8.26
N VAL A 167 13.39 20.36 -7.73
CA VAL A 167 13.79 21.72 -8.17
C VAL A 167 15.29 21.94 -8.00
N LYS A 168 15.89 21.38 -6.94
CA LYS A 168 17.32 21.53 -6.63
C LYS A 168 18.17 20.35 -7.10
N TYR A 169 17.62 19.14 -7.07
CA TYR A 169 18.32 17.91 -7.43
C TYR A 169 17.51 17.09 -8.44
N PRO A 170 17.94 17.00 -9.71
CA PRO A 170 17.23 16.23 -10.74
C PRO A 170 17.07 14.73 -10.44
N LYS A 171 17.85 14.19 -9.49
CA LYS A 171 17.81 12.79 -9.04
C LYS A 171 17.18 12.63 -7.63
N ALA A 172 16.38 13.59 -7.20
CA ALA A 172 15.77 13.59 -5.87
C ALA A 172 14.83 12.39 -5.64
N ASP A 173 14.09 11.98 -6.67
CA ASP A 173 13.00 11.01 -6.56
C ASP A 173 13.46 9.63 -6.01
N PRO A 174 14.50 8.97 -6.57
CA PRO A 174 15.05 7.75 -5.97
C PRO A 174 15.65 7.95 -4.57
N LEU A 175 16.22 9.12 -4.28
CA LEU A 175 16.82 9.41 -2.98
C LEU A 175 15.75 9.52 -1.89
N VAL A 176 14.64 10.20 -2.17
CA VAL A 176 13.52 10.32 -1.22
C VAL A 176 12.94 8.94 -0.91
N CYS A 177 12.78 8.08 -1.92
CA CYS A 177 12.35 6.69 -1.70
C CYS A 177 13.35 5.91 -0.85
N GLY A 178 14.64 5.99 -1.19
CA GLY A 178 15.71 5.29 -0.47
C GLY A 178 15.81 5.71 1.00
N PHE A 179 15.80 7.02 1.28
CA PHE A 179 15.81 7.54 2.66
C PHE A 179 14.53 7.19 3.42
N GLY A 180 13.36 7.28 2.77
CA GLY A 180 12.09 6.87 3.36
C GLY A 180 12.12 5.42 3.82
N LEU A 181 12.59 4.50 2.95
CA LEU A 181 12.70 3.08 3.28
C LEU A 181 13.80 2.79 4.33
N ALA A 182 14.93 3.50 4.27
CA ALA A 182 16.01 3.35 5.24
C ALA A 182 15.59 3.80 6.65
N ILE A 183 14.73 4.81 6.76
CA ILE A 183 14.15 5.26 8.04
C ILE A 183 13.02 4.33 8.48
N ALA A 184 12.19 3.85 7.55
CA ALA A 184 11.09 2.93 7.87
C ALA A 184 11.60 1.63 8.50
N LEU A 185 12.72 1.08 8.01
CA LEU A 185 13.27 -0.19 8.49
C LEU A 185 13.53 -0.25 10.01
N PRO A 186 14.37 0.62 10.63
CA PRO A 186 14.62 0.56 12.06
C PRO A 186 13.36 0.85 12.90
N ILE A 187 12.45 1.68 12.39
CA ILE A 187 11.19 2.01 13.08
C ILE A 187 10.25 0.81 13.10
N LEU A 188 10.09 0.13 11.97
CA LEU A 188 9.25 -1.08 11.87
C LEU A 188 9.84 -2.25 12.68
N LEU A 189 11.17 -2.37 12.75
CA LEU A 189 11.81 -3.33 13.64
C LEU A 189 11.54 -2.98 15.11
N ALA A 190 11.65 -1.70 15.49
CA ALA A 190 11.32 -1.26 16.84
C ALA A 190 9.85 -1.51 17.20
N THR A 191 8.92 -1.35 16.25
CA THR A 191 7.50 -1.72 16.44
C THR A 191 7.33 -3.16 16.88
N ILE A 192 8.06 -4.11 16.26
CA ILE A 192 7.96 -5.54 16.55
C ILE A 192 8.46 -5.83 17.97
N PHE A 193 9.64 -5.33 18.35
CA PHE A 193 10.19 -5.55 19.69
C PHE A 193 9.35 -4.90 20.80
N LEU A 194 8.77 -3.73 20.52
CA LEU A 194 7.98 -3.00 21.51
C LEU A 194 6.55 -3.52 21.63
N ALA A 195 6.07 -4.33 20.67
CA ALA A 195 4.73 -4.91 20.69
C ALA A 195 4.45 -5.76 21.93
N GLU A 196 5.47 -6.39 22.51
CA GLU A 196 5.37 -7.19 23.74
C GLU A 196 5.31 -6.31 25.00
N HIS A 197 5.91 -5.13 24.99
CA HIS A 197 6.06 -4.31 26.20
C HIS A 197 5.01 -3.19 26.31
N ASN A 198 4.69 -2.52 25.20
CA ASN A 198 3.74 -1.43 25.18
C ASN A 198 3.02 -1.32 23.83
N THR A 199 1.75 -1.72 23.82
CA THR A 199 0.90 -1.69 22.62
C THR A 199 0.76 -0.28 22.02
N LEU A 200 0.56 0.76 22.84
CA LEU A 200 0.37 2.13 22.33
C LEU A 200 1.64 2.63 21.63
N ALA A 201 2.80 2.42 22.24
CA ALA A 201 4.07 2.83 21.66
C ALA A 201 4.37 2.06 20.36
N SER A 202 4.05 0.76 20.32
CA SER A 202 4.16 -0.05 19.10
C SER A 202 3.28 0.49 17.98
N LEU A 203 2.02 0.85 18.26
CA LEU A 203 1.09 1.42 17.27
C LEU A 203 1.55 2.79 16.73
N ILE A 204 2.09 3.65 17.59
CA ILE A 204 2.65 4.95 17.16
C ILE A 204 3.86 4.74 16.25
N LEU A 205 4.78 3.84 16.62
CA LEU A 205 5.92 3.52 15.77
C LEU A 205 5.49 2.86 14.47
N CYS A 206 4.45 2.01 14.51
CA CYS A 206 3.87 1.39 13.32
C CYS A 206 3.36 2.46 12.35
N PHE A 207 2.61 3.44 12.85
CA PHE A 207 2.16 4.60 12.08
C PHE A 207 3.33 5.34 11.41
N ILE A 208 4.37 5.67 12.18
CA ILE A 208 5.53 6.41 11.66
C ILE A 208 6.27 5.58 10.60
N GLY A 209 6.51 4.30 10.86
CA GLY A 209 7.19 3.39 9.93
C GLY A 209 6.42 3.24 8.61
N GLN A 210 5.10 3.04 8.70
CA GLN A 210 4.24 2.98 7.53
C GLN A 210 4.15 4.32 6.79
N LEU A 211 4.15 5.44 7.50
CA LEU A 211 4.17 6.77 6.90
C LEU A 211 5.41 6.93 6.03
N PHE A 212 6.61 6.64 6.58
CA PHE A 212 7.87 6.69 5.84
C PHE A 212 7.92 5.73 4.64
N GLN A 213 7.37 4.52 4.80
CA GLN A 213 7.26 3.56 3.70
C GLN A 213 6.33 4.06 2.58
N ASN A 214 5.22 4.71 2.93
CA ASN A 214 4.23 5.20 1.98
C ASN A 214 4.68 6.43 1.17
N LEU A 215 5.82 7.07 1.50
CA LEU A 215 6.38 8.16 0.67
C LEU A 215 6.72 7.68 -0.75
N SER A 216 7.06 6.40 -0.91
CA SER A 216 7.58 5.84 -2.16
C SER A 216 6.50 5.63 -3.26
N TRP A 217 5.23 5.48 -2.90
CA TRP A 217 4.17 5.09 -3.84
C TRP A 217 4.02 5.99 -5.05
N ALA A 218 3.86 7.30 -4.82
CA ALA A 218 3.65 8.25 -5.91
C ALA A 218 4.94 8.47 -6.74
N ILE A 219 6.10 8.35 -6.08
CA ILE A 219 7.40 8.66 -6.68
C ILE A 219 7.84 7.51 -7.62
N VAL A 220 7.70 6.25 -7.19
CA VAL A 220 8.06 5.09 -8.03
C VAL A 220 7.25 5.07 -9.32
N ILE A 221 5.96 5.42 -9.26
CA ILE A 221 5.12 5.49 -10.45
C ILE A 221 5.59 6.61 -11.39
N ASP A 222 5.99 7.77 -10.86
CA ASP A 222 6.54 8.86 -11.69
C ASP A 222 7.87 8.45 -12.36
N ILE A 223 8.75 7.77 -11.62
CA ILE A 223 10.01 7.20 -12.12
C ILE A 223 9.73 6.23 -13.27
N MET A 224 8.82 5.27 -13.07
CA MET A 224 8.47 4.28 -14.09
C MET A 224 7.94 4.95 -15.34
N LEU A 225 6.96 5.85 -15.23
CA LEU A 225 6.36 6.54 -16.37
C LEU A 225 7.38 7.34 -17.17
N LEU A 226 8.33 7.99 -16.48
CA LEU A 226 9.40 8.75 -17.13
C LEU A 226 10.30 7.86 -18.00
N TYR A 227 10.64 6.66 -17.52
CA TYR A 227 11.52 5.73 -18.23
C TYR A 227 10.81 4.81 -19.24
N THR A 228 9.49 4.62 -19.13
CA THR A 228 8.71 3.80 -20.06
C THR A 228 8.02 4.59 -21.16
N SER A 229 7.90 5.91 -21.03
CA SER A 229 7.22 6.74 -22.03
C SER A 229 7.83 6.59 -23.44
N ALA A 230 6.97 6.33 -24.43
CA ALA A 230 7.37 6.07 -25.82
C ALA A 230 8.12 7.26 -26.46
N SER A 231 7.91 8.48 -25.94
CA SER A 231 8.60 9.71 -26.34
C SER A 231 10.13 9.64 -26.22
N GLN A 232 10.68 8.75 -25.38
CA GLN A 232 12.13 8.60 -25.17
C GLN A 232 12.78 7.52 -26.06
N ARG A 233 11.99 6.82 -26.90
CA ARG A 233 12.51 5.86 -27.89
C ARG A 233 13.10 6.63 -29.08
N LYS A 234 14.37 7.01 -29.01
CA LYS A 234 15.16 7.42 -30.19
C LYS A 234 15.45 6.24 -31.10
#